data_AF-A0A103QQ39-F1
#
_entry.id   AF-A0A103QQ39-F1
#
_cell.length_a   1.000
_cell.length_b   1.000
_cell.length_c   1.000
_cell.angle_alpha   90.00
_cell.angle_beta   90.00
_cell.angle_gamma   90.00
#
_symmetry.space_group_name_H-M   'P 1'
#
loop_
_entity.id
_entity.type
_entity.pdbx_description
1 polymer ?
#
loop_
_entity_poly.entity_id
_entity_poly.type
_entity_poly.pdbx_seq_one_letter_code
_entity_poly.pdbx_strand_id
1 'polypeptide(L)'
;MEEIVSLIFHGGKLVKELEESLPNIANQPHVLISSCDEISRVFGNAREQLTLAVQDYGTHHEGYYRCTHQKLYNCPAKKHVQRLNNDPYTFEGTYQGEHTCIMSSTAPSMPPPSLLYQKQ
;
A
#
# COMPACT_ATOMS: atom_id res chain seq x y z
N MET A 1 -7.43 -0.44 -15.98
CA MET A 1 -6.11 -1.12 -15.99
C MET A 1 -5.44 -1.05 -17.35
N GLU A 2 -6.11 -1.43 -18.44
CA GLU A 2 -5.53 -1.33 -19.80
C GLU A 2 -5.12 0.10 -20.18
N GLU A 3 -5.95 1.10 -19.86
CA GLU A 3 -5.63 2.53 -20.08
C GLU A 3 -4.39 2.98 -19.30
N ILE A 4 -4.25 2.55 -18.05
CA ILE A 4 -3.07 2.83 -17.20
C ILE A 4 -1.81 2.25 -17.84
N VAL A 5 -1.88 1.00 -18.29
CA VAL A 5 -0.75 0.33 -18.96
C VAL A 5 -0.40 1.07 -20.26
N SER A 6 -1.39 1.53 -21.02
CA SER A 6 -1.16 2.34 -22.21
C SER A 6 -0.47 3.67 -21.89
N LEU A 7 -0.86 4.35 -20.80
CA LEU A 7 -0.18 5.58 -20.34
C LEU A 7 1.28 5.32 -19.96
N ILE A 8 1.57 4.21 -19.27
CA ILE A 8 2.94 3.84 -18.90
C ILE A 8 3.79 3.59 -20.15
N PHE A 9 3.27 2.83 -21.12
CA PHE A 9 3.98 2.59 -22.38
C PHE A 9 4.19 3.89 -23.18
N HIS A 10 3.19 4.77 -23.19
CA HIS A 10 3.32 6.08 -23.83
C HIS A 10 4.41 6.93 -23.17
N GLY A 11 4.42 7.02 -21.84
CA GLY A 11 5.48 7.71 -21.10
C GLY A 11 6.87 7.13 -21.39
N GLY A 12 6.98 5.80 -21.45
CA GLY A 12 8.22 5.13 -21.85
C GLY A 12 8.65 5.45 -23.28
N LYS A 13 7.71 5.62 -24.22
CA LYS A 13 8.00 6.06 -25.59
C LYS A 13 8.55 7.48 -25.62
N LEU A 14 7.93 8.42 -24.89
CA LEU A 14 8.39 9.80 -24.79
C LEU A 14 9.80 9.92 -24.21
N VAL A 15 10.13 9.11 -23.19
CA VAL A 15 11.49 9.07 -22.63
C VAL A 15 12.51 8.62 -23.68
N LYS A 16 12.20 7.59 -24.47
CA LYS A 16 13.09 7.13 -25.56
C LYS A 16 13.25 8.18 -26.65
N GLU A 17 12.17 8.83 -27.07
CA GLU A 17 12.20 9.90 -28.06
C GLU A 17 13.06 11.09 -27.59
N LEU A 18 12.97 11.44 -26.30
CA LEU A 18 13.83 12.44 -25.70
C LEU A 18 15.29 11.97 -25.74
N GLU A 19 15.58 10.75 -25.30
CA GLU A 19 16.94 10.17 -25.30
C GLU A 19 17.59 10.19 -26.69
N GLU A 20 16.85 9.80 -27.72
CA GLU A 20 17.32 9.80 -29.12
C GLU A 20 17.56 11.21 -29.67
N SER A 21 16.76 12.19 -29.23
CA SER A 21 16.87 13.58 -29.71
C SER A 21 17.86 14.43 -28.92
N LEU A 22 18.24 14.00 -27.70
CA LEU A 22 19.15 14.71 -26.79
C LEU A 22 20.41 15.28 -27.46
N PRO A 23 21.16 14.53 -28.31
CA PRO A 23 22.36 15.06 -28.96
C PRO A 23 22.11 16.34 -29.78
N ASN A 24 20.89 16.52 -30.30
CA ASN A 24 20.51 17.64 -31.15
C ASN A 24 19.86 18.79 -30.38
N ILE A 25 19.16 18.49 -29.27
CA ILE A 25 18.38 19.46 -28.50
C ILE A 25 19.00 19.83 -27.15
N ALA A 26 20.17 19.28 -26.81
CA ALA A 26 20.88 19.56 -25.55
C ALA A 26 21.12 21.06 -25.30
N ASN A 27 21.24 21.85 -26.37
CA ASN A 27 21.43 23.31 -26.29
C ASN A 27 20.11 24.11 -26.36
N GLN A 28 18.95 23.45 -26.29
CA GLN A 28 17.62 24.05 -26.38
C GLN A 28 16.84 23.84 -25.07
N PRO A 29 17.09 24.64 -24.03
CA PRO A 29 16.55 24.40 -22.70
C PRO A 29 15.02 24.45 -22.67
N HIS A 30 14.38 25.29 -23.49
CA HIS A 30 12.92 25.37 -23.53
C HIS A 30 12.28 24.08 -24.08
N VAL A 31 12.94 23.40 -25.03
CA VAL A 31 12.44 22.14 -25.59
C VAL A 31 12.61 21.02 -24.56
N LEU A 32 13.76 20.97 -23.89
CA LEU A 32 14.02 20.00 -22.81
C LEU A 32 13.01 20.13 -21.66
N ILE A 33 12.73 21.37 -21.22
CA ILE A 33 11.72 21.63 -20.18
C ILE A 33 10.35 21.11 -20.65
N SER A 34 9.94 21.44 -21.87
CA SER A 34 8.65 20.99 -22.41
C SER A 34 8.56 19.46 -22.49
N SER A 35 9.61 18.78 -22.94
CA SER A 35 9.65 17.31 -22.98
C SER A 35 9.58 16.70 -21.59
N CYS A 36 10.32 17.26 -20.62
CA CYS A 36 10.29 16.81 -19.23
C CYS A 36 8.92 17.02 -18.57
N ASP A 37 8.25 18.14 -18.85
CA ASP A 37 6.91 18.45 -18.35
C ASP A 37 5.89 17.45 -18.90
N GLU A 38 5.98 17.12 -20.19
CA GLU A 38 5.10 16.15 -20.84
C GLU A 38 5.28 14.74 -20.26
N ILE A 39 6.54 14.28 -20.12
CA ILE A 39 6.86 13.00 -19.48
C ILE A 39 6.32 12.95 -18.05
N SER A 40 6.56 14.01 -17.27
CA SER A 40 6.09 14.11 -15.89
C SER A 40 4.57 14.07 -15.80
N ARG A 41 3.87 14.73 -16.73
CA ARG A 41 2.41 14.72 -16.81
C ARG A 41 1.86 13.32 -17.12
N VAL A 42 2.43 12.61 -18.10
CA VAL A 42 1.96 11.27 -18.47
C VAL A 42 2.12 10.28 -17.32
N PHE A 43 3.29 10.25 -16.66
CA PHE A 43 3.50 9.39 -15.50
C PHE A 43 2.71 9.85 -14.28
N GLY A 44 2.52 11.16 -14.10
CA GLY A 44 1.66 11.73 -13.07
C GLY A 44 0.22 11.23 -13.18
N ASN A 45 -0.33 11.26 -14.39
CA ASN A 45 -1.68 10.75 -14.68
C ASN A 45 -1.77 9.23 -14.44
N ALA A 46 -0.78 8.45 -14.89
CA ALA A 46 -0.76 7.01 -14.66
C ALA A 46 -0.74 6.69 -13.15
N ARG A 47 0.05 7.43 -12.37
CA ARG A 47 0.12 7.30 -10.91
C ARG A 47 -1.22 7.61 -10.24
N GLU A 48 -1.88 8.69 -10.65
CA GLU A 48 -3.18 9.07 -10.09
C GLU A 48 -4.23 7.99 -10.35
N GLN A 49 -4.31 7.46 -11.57
CA GLN A 49 -5.23 6.37 -11.90
C GLN A 49 -4.91 5.07 -11.16
N LEU A 50 -3.63 4.73 -10.99
CA LEU A 50 -3.21 3.60 -10.14
C LEU A 50 -3.64 3.80 -8.68
N THR A 51 -3.54 5.04 -8.18
CA THR A 51 -3.93 5.36 -6.81
C THR A 51 -5.43 5.17 -6.60
N LEU A 52 -6.25 5.67 -7.53
CA LEU A 52 -7.70 5.45 -7.51
C LEU A 52 -8.06 3.96 -7.64
N ALA A 53 -7.37 3.22 -8.51
CA ALA A 53 -7.58 1.79 -8.65
C ALA A 53 -7.28 1.03 -7.34
N VAL A 54 -6.17 1.35 -6.66
CA VAL A 54 -5.78 0.71 -5.38
C VAL A 54 -6.76 1.07 -4.24
N GLN A 55 -7.37 2.26 -4.29
CA GLN A 55 -8.38 2.68 -3.32
C GLN A 55 -9.69 1.88 -3.47
N ASP A 56 -10.11 1.54 -4.68
CA ASP A 56 -11.33 0.75 -4.93
C ASP A 56 -11.19 -0.70 -4.43
N TYR A 57 -10.00 -1.32 -4.56
CA TYR A 57 -9.66 -2.60 -3.92
C TYR A 57 -9.50 -2.50 -2.39
N GLY A 58 -9.64 -1.30 -1.82
CA GLY A 58 -9.54 -1.02 -0.39
C GLY A 58 -10.87 -0.96 0.35
N THR A 59 -11.92 -1.61 -0.17
CA THR A 59 -13.22 -1.72 0.51
C THR A 59 -13.09 -2.55 1.79
N HIS A 60 -12.56 -1.92 2.85
CA HIS A 60 -12.74 -2.22 4.27
C HIS A 60 -12.87 -3.71 4.63
N HIS A 61 -11.90 -4.53 4.26
CA HIS A 61 -11.85 -5.92 4.73
C HIS A 61 -11.34 -5.94 6.17
N GLU A 62 -12.28 -5.88 7.12
CA GLU A 62 -11.98 -6.10 8.53
C GLU A 62 -11.80 -7.60 8.79
N GLY A 63 -10.65 -7.98 9.34
CA GLY A 63 -10.36 -9.34 9.79
C GLY A 63 -10.63 -9.48 11.28
N TYR A 64 -11.59 -10.32 11.67
CA TYR A 64 -11.84 -10.63 13.08
C TYR A 64 -11.32 -12.02 13.45
N TYR A 65 -10.37 -12.07 14.39
CA TYR A 65 -9.70 -13.28 14.83
C TYR A 65 -9.98 -13.53 16.31
N ARG A 66 -10.20 -14.79 16.64
CA ARG A 66 -10.38 -15.26 18.03
C ARG A 66 -9.23 -16.19 18.39
N CYS A 67 -8.86 -16.21 19.66
CA CYS A 67 -7.90 -17.20 20.14
C CYS A 67 -8.38 -18.63 19.79
N THR A 68 -7.49 -19.46 19.24
CA THR A 68 -7.80 -20.87 18.90
C THR A 68 -8.28 -21.66 20.11
N HIS A 69 -7.84 -21.27 21.30
CA HIS A 69 -8.20 -21.82 22.60
C HIS A 69 -9.50 -21.26 23.20
N GLN A 70 -10.25 -20.42 22.48
CA GLN A 70 -11.49 -19.82 22.96
C GLN A 70 -12.48 -20.86 23.49
N LYS A 71 -12.70 -21.96 22.77
CA LYS A 71 -13.72 -22.95 23.14
C LYS A 71 -13.31 -23.84 24.32
N LEU A 72 -12.01 -24.10 24.49
CA LEU A 72 -11.51 -25.04 25.49
C LEU A 72 -11.24 -24.36 26.83
N TYR A 73 -10.75 -23.11 26.80
CA TYR A 73 -10.36 -22.37 28.01
C TYR A 73 -11.18 -21.09 28.21
N ASN A 74 -12.26 -20.91 27.46
CA ASN A 74 -13.07 -19.68 27.46
C ASN A 74 -12.21 -18.41 27.32
N CYS A 75 -11.13 -18.51 26.54
CA CYS A 75 -10.15 -17.44 26.39
C CYS A 75 -10.81 -16.20 25.76
N PRO A 76 -10.76 -15.01 26.42
CA PRO A 76 -11.44 -13.82 25.94
C PRO A 76 -10.66 -13.07 24.84
N ALA A 77 -9.39 -13.44 24.59
CA ALA A 77 -8.51 -12.77 23.66
C ALA A 77 -9.03 -12.80 22.21
N LYS A 78 -9.11 -11.60 21.62
CA LYS A 78 -9.57 -11.32 20.27
C LYS A 78 -8.63 -10.32 19.60
N LYS A 79 -8.56 -10.39 18.26
CA LYS A 79 -7.82 -9.44 17.44
C LYS A 79 -8.69 -9.00 16.28
N HIS A 80 -8.85 -7.70 16.12
CA HIS A 80 -9.42 -7.08 14.93
C HIS A 80 -8.28 -6.50 14.08
N VAL A 81 -8.37 -6.64 12.77
CA VAL A 81 -7.37 -6.14 11.82
C VAL A 81 -8.09 -5.34 10.76
N GLN A 82 -7.62 -4.13 10.52
CA GLN A 82 -8.20 -3.23 9.54
C GLN A 82 -7.09 -2.53 8.77
N ARG A 83 -7.34 -2.22 7.50
CA ARG A 83 -6.44 -1.38 6.69
C ARG A 83 -6.58 0.07 7.13
N LEU A 84 -5.49 0.83 7.19
CA LEU A 84 -5.59 2.26 7.50
C LEU A 84 -6.24 3.02 6.34
N ASN A 85 -7.15 3.95 6.67
CA ASN A 85 -7.83 4.78 5.67
C ASN A 85 -6.86 5.69 4.90
N ASN A 86 -5.80 6.16 5.57
CA ASN A 86 -4.85 7.12 5.00
C ASN A 86 -3.63 6.45 4.34
N ASP A 87 -3.40 5.16 4.62
CA ASP A 87 -2.30 4.41 4.02
C ASP A 87 -2.77 3.00 3.61
N PRO A 88 -2.99 2.77 2.31
CA PRO A 88 -3.40 1.47 1.80
C PRO A 88 -2.32 0.38 1.99
N TYR A 89 -1.08 0.68 2.33
CA TYR A 89 -0.07 -0.36 2.53
C TYR A 89 0.08 -0.79 3.99
N THR A 90 -0.61 -0.10 4.91
CA THR A 90 -0.49 -0.32 6.35
C THR A 90 -1.79 -0.87 6.94
N PHE A 91 -1.63 -1.82 7.86
CA PHE A 91 -2.71 -2.42 8.64
C PHE A 91 -2.56 -2.07 10.11
N GLU A 92 -3.69 -1.80 10.76
CA GLU A 92 -3.82 -1.64 12.19
C GLU A 92 -4.43 -2.90 12.81
N GLY A 93 -3.94 -3.28 13.98
CA GLY A 93 -4.43 -4.44 14.72
C GLY A 93 -4.87 -4.07 16.13
N THR A 94 -6.16 -4.14 16.42
CA THR A 94 -6.71 -3.92 17.76
C THR A 94 -6.84 -5.24 18.51
N TYR A 95 -6.20 -5.35 19.67
CA TYR A 95 -6.27 -6.53 20.53
C TYR A 95 -7.22 -6.27 21.70
N GLN A 96 -8.16 -7.18 21.94
CA GLN A 96 -9.14 -7.07 23.02
C GLN A 96 -9.08 -8.30 23.94
N GLY A 97 -9.08 -8.06 25.25
CA GLY A 97 -8.94 -9.10 26.26
C GLY A 97 -7.53 -9.67 26.34
N GLU A 98 -7.24 -10.33 27.46
CA GLU A 98 -5.94 -10.99 27.68
C GLU A 98 -6.06 -12.50 27.48
N HIS A 99 -4.94 -13.14 27.13
CA HIS A 99 -4.89 -14.58 27.04
C HIS A 99 -4.99 -15.21 28.43
N THR A 100 -6.06 -15.95 28.70
CA THR A 100 -6.21 -16.79 29.90
C THR A 100 -5.98 -18.27 29.59
N CYS A 101 -5.73 -18.61 28.32
CA CYS A 101 -5.43 -19.97 27.91
C CYS A 101 -4.05 -20.41 28.40
N ILE A 102 -3.95 -21.66 28.85
CA ILE A 102 -2.70 -22.28 29.25
C ILE A 102 -1.92 -22.59 27.96
N MET A 103 -0.94 -21.75 27.62
CA MET A 103 -0.07 -22.00 26.47
C MET A 103 0.89 -23.13 26.81
N SER A 104 0.89 -24.22 26.03
CA SER A 104 2.07 -25.09 25.96
C SER A 104 3.25 -24.23 25.49
N SER A 105 4.40 -24.33 26.14
CA SER A 105 5.55 -23.42 26.06
C SER A 105 6.26 -23.29 24.69
N THR A 106 5.63 -23.72 23.60
CA THR A 106 6.16 -23.74 22.23
C THR A 106 5.63 -22.63 21.32
N ALA A 107 4.73 -21.76 21.81
CA ALA A 107 4.25 -20.64 21.01
C ALA A 107 5.14 -19.39 21.21
N PRO A 108 5.63 -18.75 20.14
CA PRO A 108 6.50 -17.59 20.25
C PRO A 108 5.75 -16.44 20.92
N SER A 109 6.21 -16.07 22.11
CA SER A 109 5.78 -14.90 22.87
C SER A 109 6.34 -13.62 22.27
N MET A 110 6.13 -13.39 20.97
CA MET A 110 6.43 -12.08 20.41
C MET A 110 5.30 -11.14 20.85
N PRO A 111 5.59 -10.09 21.65
CA PRO A 111 4.65 -9.00 21.78
C PRO A 111 4.34 -8.47 20.36
N PRO A 112 3.10 -8.06 20.07
CA PRO A 112 2.79 -7.50 18.77
C PRO A 112 3.76 -6.35 18.47
N PRO A 113 4.32 -6.25 17.24
CA PRO A 113 5.13 -5.10 16.85
C PRO A 113 4.34 -3.83 17.18
N SER A 114 4.99 -2.93 17.91
CA SER A 114 4.42 -1.69 18.41
C SER A 114 4.07 -0.75 17.26
N LEU A 115 2.96 -1.00 16.58
CA LEU A 115 2.28 -0.04 15.74
C LEU A 115 0.94 0.25 16.43
N LEU A 116 0.94 1.35 17.19
CA LEU A 116 -0.19 1.99 17.85
C LEU A 116 -1.02 1.10 18.78
N TYR A 117 -0.55 0.95 20.01
CA TYR A 117 -1.37 0.47 21.12
C TYR A 117 -2.31 1.59 21.60
N GLN A 118 -3.49 1.70 20.98
CA GLN A 118 -4.61 2.40 21.62
C GLN A 118 -5.45 1.37 22.37
N LYS A 119 -5.18 1.26 23.67
CA LYS A 119 -6.06 0.58 24.63
C LYS A 119 -7.28 1.48 24.83
N GLN A 120 -8.46 0.96 24.58
CA GLN A 120 -9.73 1.60 24.93
C GLN A 120 -10.42 0.75 25.99
#